data_AF-A0A832FMQ3-F1
#
_entry.id   AF-A0A832FMQ3-F1
#
_cell.length_a   1.000
_cell.length_b   1.000
_cell.length_c   1.000
_cell.angle_alpha   90.00
_cell.angle_beta   90.00
_cell.angle_gamma   90.00
#
_symmetry.space_group_name_H-M   'P 1'
#
loop_
_entity.id
_entity.type
_entity.pdbx_description
1 polymer ?
#
loop_
_entity_poly.entity_id
_entity_poly.type
_entity_poly.pdbx_seq_one_letter_code
_entity_poly.pdbx_strand_id
1 'polypeptide(L)'
;MSKEKKRINPDLCMFTIARLAEEIQLATRTLEDVGYHLREPERIKSAISTLEETASIIKEAVKYVPLTCPTFEEGRELESYAEELLNNVIYLKEFIKDKDVLSKEEYYQAIAYWGNSSARLEDIMIAIRNAFRMK
;
A
#
# COMPACT_ATOMS: atom_id res chain seq x y z
N MET A 1 20.98 -34.83 2.80
CA MET A 1 20.52 -33.68 1.99
C MET A 1 20.80 -32.40 2.77
N SER A 2 21.83 -31.66 2.39
CA SER A 2 22.18 -30.40 3.05
C SER A 2 21.08 -29.38 2.74
N LYS A 3 20.39 -28.87 3.77
CA LYS A 3 19.49 -27.72 3.61
C LYS A 3 20.40 -26.53 3.34
N GLU A 4 20.58 -26.21 2.07
CA GLU A 4 21.19 -24.96 1.64
C GLU A 4 20.36 -23.83 2.26
N LYS A 5 20.83 -23.26 3.37
CA LYS A 5 20.26 -22.03 3.91
C LYS A 5 20.48 -20.99 2.82
N LYS A 6 19.44 -20.62 2.07
CA LYS A 6 19.48 -19.48 1.15
C LYS A 6 20.09 -18.32 1.93
N ARG A 7 21.34 -17.97 1.61
CA ARG A 7 21.96 -16.78 2.19
C ARG A 7 21.14 -15.60 1.71
N ILE A 8 20.48 -14.93 2.64
CA ILE A 8 19.80 -13.67 2.36
C ILE A 8 20.87 -12.69 1.89
N ASN A 9 20.68 -12.10 0.71
CA ASN A 9 21.50 -10.99 0.25
C ASN A 9 20.92 -9.71 0.89
N PRO A 10 21.61 -9.08 1.86
CA PRO A 10 21.08 -7.92 2.56
C PRO A 10 20.82 -6.73 1.62
N ASP A 11 21.65 -6.53 0.60
CA ASP A 11 21.52 -5.43 -0.36
C ASP A 11 20.30 -5.63 -1.27
N LEU A 12 20.05 -6.87 -1.69
CA LEU A 12 18.85 -7.20 -2.46
C LEU A 12 17.58 -7.03 -1.62
N CYS A 13 17.64 -7.43 -0.34
CA CYS A 13 16.53 -7.27 0.58
C CYS A 13 16.22 -5.78 0.81
N MET A 14 17.26 -4.98 1.06
CA MET A 14 17.21 -3.53 1.16
C MET A 14 16.56 -2.88 -0.05
N PHE A 15 17.03 -3.22 -1.25
CA PHE A 15 16.48 -2.70 -2.49
C PHE A 15 15.00 -3.07 -2.65
N THR A 16 14.62 -4.31 -2.32
CA THR A 16 13.23 -4.76 -2.41
C THR A 16 12.32 -3.99 -1.47
N ILE A 17 12.74 -3.79 -0.22
CA ILE A 17 11.97 -3.06 0.80
C ILE A 17 11.85 -1.58 0.44
N ALA A 18 12.95 -0.95 0.01
CA ALA A 18 12.93 0.45 -0.42
C ALA A 18 11.98 0.65 -1.61
N ARG A 19 12.02 -0.26 -2.58
CA ARG A 19 11.09 -0.22 -3.72
C ARG A 19 9.64 -0.42 -3.28
N LEU A 20 9.35 -1.42 -2.45
CA LEU A 20 7.99 -1.64 -1.94
C LEU A 20 7.47 -0.40 -1.21
N ALA A 21 8.32 0.22 -0.41
CA ALA A 21 7.98 1.44 0.32
C ALA A 21 7.60 2.62 -0.60
N GLU A 22 8.33 2.82 -1.69
CA GLU A 22 8.01 3.85 -2.69
C GLU A 22 6.66 3.60 -3.35
N GLU A 23 6.39 2.35 -3.76
CA GLU A 23 5.12 1.96 -4.38
C GLU A 23 3.93 2.13 -3.41
N ILE A 24 4.12 1.76 -2.14
CA ILE A 24 3.12 1.95 -1.08
C ILE A 24 2.89 3.42 -0.79
N GLN A 25 3.93 4.25 -0.77
CA GLN A 25 3.80 5.68 -0.55
C GLN A 25 3.03 6.35 -1.70
N LEU A 26 3.33 5.96 -2.95
CA LEU A 26 2.58 6.41 -4.10
C LEU A 26 1.11 5.98 -4.01
N ALA A 27 0.86 4.69 -3.73
CA ALA A 27 -0.48 4.16 -3.57
C ALA A 27 -1.30 4.86 -2.47
N THR A 28 -0.65 5.18 -1.35
CA THR A 28 -1.29 5.89 -0.23
C THR A 28 -1.72 7.30 -0.67
N ARG A 29 -0.84 8.06 -1.32
CA ARG A 29 -1.16 9.39 -1.85
C ARG A 29 -2.26 9.34 -2.92
N THR A 30 -2.20 8.34 -3.80
CA THR A 30 -3.22 8.13 -4.83
C THR A 30 -4.59 7.86 -4.21
N LEU A 31 -4.65 7.06 -3.14
CA LEU A 31 -5.89 6.79 -2.43
C LEU A 31 -6.45 8.05 -1.75
N GLU A 32 -5.59 8.87 -1.15
CA GLU A 32 -5.99 10.17 -0.60
C GLU A 32 -6.57 11.09 -1.70
N ASP A 33 -5.89 11.18 -2.84
CA ASP A 33 -6.29 12.03 -3.98
C ASP A 33 -7.63 11.61 -4.58
N VAL A 34 -7.76 10.31 -4.93
CA VAL A 34 -9.03 9.69 -5.33
C VAL A 34 -10.11 10.12 -4.37
N GLY A 35 -9.77 10.06 -3.09
CA GLY A 35 -10.68 10.32 -2.04
C GLY A 35 -11.20 11.73 -1.89
N TYR A 36 -10.31 12.72 -1.99
CA TYR A 36 -10.72 14.13 -2.03
C TYR A 36 -11.65 14.41 -3.22
N HIS A 37 -11.41 13.75 -4.35
CA HIS A 37 -12.18 13.94 -5.57
C HIS A 37 -13.50 13.16 -5.65
N LEU A 38 -13.80 12.26 -4.71
CA LEU A 38 -15.10 11.57 -4.66
C LEU A 38 -16.30 12.49 -4.38
N ARG A 39 -16.07 13.78 -4.08
CA ARG A 39 -17.13 14.80 -4.03
C ARG A 39 -17.61 15.26 -5.40
N GLU A 40 -16.80 15.03 -6.43
CA GLU A 40 -17.07 15.41 -7.82
C GLU A 40 -17.65 14.17 -8.54
N PRO A 41 -18.96 14.13 -8.85
CA PRO A 41 -19.62 12.98 -9.49
C PRO A 41 -18.90 12.48 -10.76
N GLU A 42 -18.41 13.41 -11.58
CA GLU A 42 -17.67 13.16 -12.82
C GLU A 42 -16.36 12.39 -12.63
N ARG A 43 -15.84 12.34 -11.39
CA ARG A 43 -14.55 11.70 -11.08
C ARG A 43 -14.68 10.27 -10.59
N ILE A 44 -15.89 9.76 -10.30
CA ILE A 44 -16.05 8.40 -9.75
C ILE A 44 -15.54 7.32 -10.73
N LYS A 45 -15.80 7.47 -12.03
CA LYS A 45 -15.28 6.51 -13.03
C LYS A 45 -13.76 6.56 -13.16
N SER A 46 -13.17 7.75 -13.06
CA SER A 46 -11.72 7.92 -13.03
C SER A 46 -11.13 7.29 -11.77
N ALA A 47 -11.77 7.49 -10.62
CA ALA A 47 -11.38 6.92 -9.34
C ALA A 47 -11.33 5.39 -9.38
N ILE A 48 -12.32 4.73 -10.01
CA ILE A 48 -12.32 3.27 -10.16
C ILE A 48 -11.08 2.80 -10.92
N SER A 49 -10.77 3.41 -12.07
CA SER A 49 -9.58 3.06 -12.87
C SER A 49 -8.30 3.23 -12.06
N THR A 50 -8.17 4.34 -11.35
CA THR A 50 -7.02 4.65 -10.50
C THR A 50 -6.87 3.65 -9.36
N LEU A 51 -7.97 3.21 -8.73
CA LEU A 51 -7.97 2.20 -7.67
C LEU A 51 -7.56 0.83 -8.21
N GLU A 52 -7.94 0.46 -9.43
CA GLU A 52 -7.51 -0.80 -10.06
C GLU A 52 -6.02 -0.83 -10.37
N GLU A 53 -5.49 0.26 -10.94
CA GLU A 53 -4.05 0.42 -11.17
C GLU A 53 -3.27 0.36 -9.84
N THR A 54 -3.75 1.07 -8.82
CA THR A 54 -3.15 1.09 -7.48
C THR A 54 -3.14 -0.31 -6.85
N ALA A 55 -4.25 -1.04 -6.92
CA ALA A 55 -4.33 -2.41 -6.42
C ALA A 55 -3.36 -3.36 -7.14
N SER A 56 -3.18 -3.19 -8.45
CA SER A 56 -2.24 -3.98 -9.25
C SER A 56 -0.80 -3.73 -8.81
N ILE A 57 -0.43 -2.46 -8.62
CA ILE A 57 0.92 -2.05 -8.16
C ILE A 57 1.23 -2.65 -6.80
N ILE A 58 0.32 -2.51 -5.82
CA ILE A 58 0.53 -3.06 -4.47
C ILE A 58 0.69 -4.59 -4.54
N LYS A 59 -0.21 -5.28 -5.25
CA LYS A 59 -0.15 -6.75 -5.42
C LYS A 59 1.15 -7.23 -6.03
N GLU A 60 1.71 -6.48 -6.98
CA GLU A 60 2.96 -6.85 -7.61
C GLU A 60 4.13 -6.59 -6.66
N ALA A 61 4.14 -5.45 -5.97
CA ALA A 61 5.22 -5.07 -5.06
C ALA A 61 5.37 -6.03 -3.87
N VAL A 62 4.26 -6.51 -3.28
CA VAL A 62 4.30 -7.42 -2.11
C VAL A 62 4.87 -8.80 -2.42
N LYS A 63 4.76 -9.30 -3.66
CA LYS A 63 5.22 -10.65 -4.04
C LYS A 63 6.72 -10.86 -3.84
N TYR A 64 7.51 -9.78 -3.89
CA TYR A 64 8.97 -9.88 -3.88
C TYR A 64 9.56 -9.96 -2.47
N VAL A 65 8.88 -9.43 -1.45
CA VAL A 65 9.35 -9.41 -0.05
C VAL A 65 9.63 -10.81 0.52
N PRO A 66 8.70 -11.78 0.47
CA PRO A 66 8.97 -13.11 1.04
C PRO A 66 10.07 -13.86 0.28
N LEU A 67 10.37 -13.48 -0.96
CA LEU A 67 11.41 -14.09 -1.80
C LEU A 67 12.80 -13.56 -1.49
N THR A 68 12.93 -12.29 -1.13
CA THR A 68 14.22 -11.60 -0.91
C THR A 68 14.52 -11.32 0.56
N CYS A 69 13.48 -11.19 1.40
CA CYS A 69 13.53 -10.76 2.79
C CYS A 69 12.75 -11.67 3.78
N PRO A 70 12.82 -13.01 3.70
CA PRO A 70 11.91 -13.89 4.46
C PRO A 70 11.99 -13.76 5.99
N THR A 71 13.08 -13.20 6.53
CA THR A 71 13.30 -13.06 7.98
C THR A 71 13.38 -11.61 8.45
N PHE A 72 13.22 -10.61 7.57
CA PHE A 72 13.36 -9.21 7.93
C PHE A 72 12.04 -8.68 8.50
N GLU A 73 12.05 -8.23 9.75
CA GLU A 73 10.84 -7.93 10.51
C GLU A 73 10.12 -6.69 9.97
N GLU A 74 10.88 -5.64 9.69
CA GLU A 74 10.39 -4.39 9.13
C GLU A 74 9.84 -4.59 7.70
N GLY A 75 10.38 -5.58 6.98
CA GLY A 75 9.87 -5.99 5.66
C GLY A 75 8.49 -6.64 5.76
N ARG A 76 8.25 -7.45 6.80
CA ARG A 76 6.93 -8.05 7.07
C ARG A 76 5.92 -7.02 7.56
N GLU A 77 6.37 -6.03 8.33
CA GLU A 77 5.49 -4.94 8.76
C GLU A 77 5.03 -4.10 7.57
N LEU A 78 5.94 -3.79 6.64
CA LEU A 78 5.63 -3.12 5.39
C LEU A 78 4.71 -3.95 4.48
N GLU A 79 4.94 -5.26 4.37
CA GLU A 79 4.06 -6.20 3.66
C GLU A 79 2.64 -6.20 4.25
N SER A 80 2.52 -6.31 5.59
CA SER A 80 1.23 -6.28 6.27
C SER A 80 0.49 -4.96 6.06
N TYR A 81 1.20 -3.83 6.11
CA TYR A 81 0.61 -2.52 5.80
C TYR A 81 0.17 -2.43 4.34
N ALA A 82 0.94 -3.00 3.41
CA ALA A 82 0.57 -3.06 1.99
C ALA A 82 -0.71 -3.88 1.76
N GLU A 83 -0.87 -5.02 2.44
CA GLU A 83 -2.08 -5.83 2.37
C GLU A 83 -3.31 -5.09 2.91
N GLU A 84 -3.16 -4.36 4.01
CA GLU A 84 -4.23 -3.51 4.55
C GLU A 84 -4.60 -2.40 3.57
N LEU A 85 -3.61 -1.71 2.99
CA LEU A 85 -3.84 -0.69 1.97
C LEU A 85 -4.56 -1.27 0.75
N LEU A 86 -4.15 -2.47 0.30
CA LEU A 86 -4.81 -3.18 -0.79
C LEU A 86 -6.29 -3.47 -0.47
N ASN A 87 -6.58 -3.92 0.74
CA ASN A 87 -7.95 -4.17 1.18
C ASN A 87 -8.78 -2.88 1.21
N ASN A 88 -8.20 -1.76 1.65
CA ASN A 88 -8.87 -0.45 1.62
C ASN A 88 -9.14 0.01 0.18
N VAL A 89 -8.19 -0.17 -0.73
CA VAL A 89 -8.35 0.14 -2.17
C VAL A 89 -9.47 -0.70 -2.79
N ILE A 90 -9.47 -2.02 -2.54
CA ILE A 90 -10.51 -2.93 -3.04
C ILE A 90 -11.87 -2.56 -2.48
N TYR A 91 -11.96 -2.33 -1.16
CA TYR A 91 -13.20 -1.93 -0.51
C TYR A 91 -13.75 -0.65 -1.13
N LEU A 92 -12.93 0.39 -1.26
CA LEU A 92 -13.37 1.67 -1.81
C LEU A 92 -13.86 1.51 -3.25
N LYS A 93 -13.14 0.74 -4.07
CA LYS A 93 -13.56 0.44 -5.44
C LYS A 93 -14.92 -0.21 -5.47
N GLU A 94 -15.13 -1.26 -4.68
CA GLU A 94 -16.40 -1.98 -4.61
C GLU A 94 -17.52 -1.12 -4.02
N PHE A 95 -17.20 -0.20 -3.11
CA PHE A 95 -18.15 0.75 -2.55
C PHE A 95 -18.66 1.75 -3.59
N ILE A 96 -17.80 2.23 -4.50
CA ILE A 96 -18.15 3.26 -5.49
C ILE A 96 -18.50 2.72 -6.89
N LYS A 97 -18.27 1.44 -7.19
CA LYS A 97 -18.34 0.89 -8.56
C LYS A 97 -19.67 1.11 -9.30
N ASP A 98 -20.77 1.12 -8.56
CA ASP A 98 -22.13 1.25 -9.11
C ASP A 98 -22.73 2.63 -8.79
N LYS A 99 -21.89 3.60 -8.39
CA LYS A 99 -22.33 4.93 -7.97
C LYS A 99 -21.94 5.98 -9.01
N ASP A 100 -22.91 6.81 -9.39
CA ASP A 100 -22.66 8.01 -10.19
C ASP A 100 -22.43 9.25 -9.32
N VAL A 101 -22.89 9.23 -8.06
CA VAL A 101 -22.69 10.28 -7.07
C VAL A 101 -22.71 9.67 -5.66
N LEU A 102 -21.95 10.25 -4.73
CA LEU A 102 -22.03 9.92 -3.31
C LEU A 102 -22.89 10.94 -2.57
N SER A 103 -23.77 10.46 -1.69
CA SER A 103 -24.36 11.31 -0.65
C SER A 103 -23.26 11.82 0.31
N LYS A 104 -23.61 12.79 1.15
CA LYS A 104 -22.68 13.35 2.13
C LYS A 104 -22.19 12.27 3.09
N GLU A 105 -23.08 11.41 3.55
CA GLU A 105 -22.81 10.30 4.45
C GLU A 105 -21.91 9.26 3.77
N GLU A 106 -22.20 8.89 2.53
CA GLU A 106 -21.37 7.94 1.77
C GLU A 106 -19.98 8.48 1.46
N TYR A 107 -19.86 9.79 1.20
CA TYR A 107 -18.57 10.44 1.08
C TYR A 107 -17.77 10.31 2.38
N TYR A 108 -18.35 10.67 3.53
CA TYR A 108 -17.64 10.55 4.81
C TYR A 108 -17.31 9.10 5.17
N GLN A 109 -18.17 8.16 4.78
CA GLN A 109 -17.87 6.74 4.90
C GLN A 109 -16.67 6.35 4.03
N ALA A 110 -16.65 6.75 2.76
CA ALA A 110 -15.52 6.50 1.85
C ALA A 110 -14.20 7.07 2.40
N ILE A 111 -14.22 8.30 2.94
CA ILE A 111 -12.99 8.94 3.43
C ILE A 111 -12.44 8.34 4.73
N ALA A 112 -13.29 7.74 5.54
CA ALA A 112 -12.87 7.12 6.80
C ALA A 112 -11.90 5.95 6.59
N TYR A 113 -11.93 5.33 5.40
CA TYR A 113 -11.08 4.17 5.08
C TYR A 113 -9.65 4.54 4.64
N TRP A 114 -9.31 5.82 4.45
CA TRP A 114 -7.93 6.23 4.14
C TRP A 114 -7.29 7.16 5.19
N GLY A 115 -8.08 7.79 6.07
CA GLY A 115 -7.63 8.91 6.91
C GLY A 115 -6.52 8.62 7.93
N ASN A 116 -6.17 7.35 8.16
CA ASN A 116 -5.14 6.93 9.13
C ASN A 116 -3.92 6.23 8.51
N SER A 117 -3.88 6.08 7.19
CA SER A 117 -2.87 5.25 6.52
C SER A 117 -1.48 5.91 6.53
N SER A 118 -1.42 7.22 6.27
CA SER A 118 -0.16 7.94 6.04
C SER A 118 0.78 8.05 7.26
N ALA A 119 0.24 8.23 8.47
CA ALA A 119 1.06 8.31 9.68
C ALA A 119 1.77 6.98 10.00
N ARG A 120 1.03 5.87 9.87
CA ARG A 120 1.58 4.53 10.09
C ARG A 120 2.67 4.18 9.08
N LEU A 121 2.49 4.56 7.81
CA LEU A 121 3.53 4.38 6.81
C LEU A 121 4.82 5.13 7.18
N GLU A 122 4.70 6.36 7.67
CA GLU A 122 5.86 7.15 8.08
C GLU A 122 6.64 6.48 9.22
N ASP A 123 5.96 5.94 10.23
CA ASP A 123 6.57 5.19 11.32
C ASP A 123 7.33 3.94 10.82
N ILE A 124 6.69 3.16 9.94
CA ILE A 124 7.32 1.97 9.30
C ILE A 124 8.56 2.40 8.51
N MET A 125 8.48 3.49 7.76
CA MET A 125 9.60 4.02 6.97
C MET A 125 10.77 4.49 7.83
N ILE A 126 10.48 5.08 8.99
CA ILE A 126 11.50 5.46 9.97
C ILE A 126 12.16 4.21 10.56
N ALA A 127 11.37 3.19 10.94
CA ALA A 127 11.88 1.93 11.48
C ALA A 127 12.81 1.23 10.48
N ILE A 128 12.38 1.11 9.22
CA ILE A 128 13.18 0.58 8.10
C ILE A 128 14.50 1.35 7.98
N ARG A 129 14.44 2.69 7.90
CA ARG A 129 15.65 3.52 7.76
C ARG A 129 16.61 3.34 8.94
N ASN A 130 16.10 3.20 10.16
CA ASN A 130 16.92 2.99 11.36
C ASN A 130 17.55 1.60 11.39
N ALA A 131 16.79 0.55 11.06
CA ALA A 131 17.28 -0.84 10.99
C ALA A 131 18.46 -0.98 10.02
N PHE A 132 18.48 -0.15 8.97
CA PHE A 132 19.53 -0.14 7.97
C PHE A 132 20.69 0.81 8.25
N ARG A 133 20.51 1.84 9.07
CA ARG A 133 21.60 2.70 9.56
C ARG A 133 22.44 2.05 10.66
N MET A 134 21.94 1.01 11.32
CA MET A 134 22.63 0.29 12.39
C MET A 134 23.52 -0.87 11.89
N LYS A 135 23.70 -1.02 10.57
CA LYS A 135 24.57 -2.04 9.96
C LYS A 135 25.82 -1.44 9.33
#